data_AF-A0A842YIA3-F1
#
_entry.id   AF-A0A842YIA3-F1
#
_cell.length_a   1.000
_cell.length_b   1.000
_cell.length_c   1.000
_cell.angle_alpha   90.00
_cell.angle_beta   90.00
_cell.angle_gamma   90.00
#
_symmetry.space_group_name_H-M   'P 1'
#
loop_
_entity.id
_entity.type
_entity.pdbx_description
1 polymer ?
#
loop_
_entity_poly.entity_id
_entity_poly.type
_entity_poly.pdbx_seq_one_letter_code
_entity_poly.pdbx_strand_id
1 'polypeptide(L)' 'MGLNGDEAVAYATKQVNPDVVAAYPITPQTIIVERYSEYVADGLVDSEFVAVESEHSAMSCSVGASAAGARAF' A
#
# COMPACT_ATOMS: atom_id res chain seq x y z
N MET A 1 -17.67 12.67 -0.17
CA MET A 1 -17.06 12.05 -1.37
C MET A 1 -17.72 10.70 -1.57
N GLY A 2 -18.10 10.35 -2.80
CA GLY A 2 -18.42 8.97 -3.14
C GLY A 2 -17.13 8.29 -3.56
N LEU A 3 -16.65 7.34 -2.75
CA LEU A 3 -15.50 6.49 -3.06
C LEU A 3 -16.01 5.09 -3.36
N ASN A 4 -15.39 4.39 -4.30
CA ASN A 4 -15.59 2.94 -4.37
C ASN A 4 -14.86 2.23 -3.21
N GLY A 5 -15.04 0.92 -3.07
CA GLY A 5 -14.46 0.16 -1.96
C GLY A 5 -12.93 0.24 -1.89
N ASP A 6 -12.26 0.08 -3.03
CA ASP A 6 -10.80 0.09 -3.12
C ASP A 6 -10.23 1.49 -2.84
N GLU A 7 -10.87 2.53 -3.39
CA GLU A 7 -10.53 3.92 -3.10
C GLU A 7 -10.75 4.27 -1.63
N ALA A 8 -11.78 3.70 -0.99
CA ALA A 8 -12.00 3.87 0.44
C ALA A 8 -10.90 3.19 1.27
N VAL A 9 -10.41 2.01 0.87
CA VAL A 9 -9.27 1.35 1.50
C VAL A 9 -8.01 2.20 1.34
N ALA A 10 -7.66 2.62 0.12
CA ALA A 10 -6.50 3.47 -0.12
C ALA A 10 -6.56 4.77 0.68
N TYR A 11 -7.73 5.42 0.73
CA TYR A 11 -7.96 6.63 1.52
C TYR A 11 -7.78 6.38 3.03
N ALA A 12 -8.27 5.26 3.54
CA ALA A 12 -8.08 4.88 4.94
C ALA A 12 -6.61 4.57 5.24
N THR A 13 -5.92 3.81 4.39
CA THR A 13 -4.49 3.51 4.53
C THR A 13 -3.66 4.79 4.52
N LYS A 14 -4.02 5.79 3.70
CA LYS A 14 -3.38 7.10 3.72
C LYS A 14 -3.46 7.76 5.11
N GLN A 15 -4.61 7.67 5.78
CA GLN A 15 -4.74 8.22 7.14
C GLN A 15 -3.88 7.45 8.16
N VAL A 16 -3.69 6.15 7.94
CA VAL A 16 -2.87 5.28 8.78
C VAL A 16 -1.37 5.57 8.59
N ASN A 17 -0.98 5.99 7.39
CA ASN A 17 0.39 6.30 6.98
C ASN A 17 1.38 5.18 7.38
N PRO A 18 1.22 3.95 6.83
CA PRO A 18 2.16 2.85 7.07
C PRO A 18 3.59 3.22 6.67
N ASP A 19 4.58 2.65 7.34
CA ASP A 19 5.99 2.89 7.01
C ASP A 19 6.39 2.20 5.70
N VAL A 20 5.77 1.04 5.39
CA VAL A 20 6.05 0.25 4.18
C VAL A 20 4.75 -0.21 3.53
N VAL A 21 4.66 -0.08 2.20
CA VAL A 21 3.60 -0.66 1.38
C VAL A 21 4.18 -1.59 0.32
N ALA A 22 3.89 -2.89 0.42
CA ALA A 22 4.38 -3.89 -0.53
C ALA A 22 3.30 -4.19 -1.57
N ALA A 23 3.44 -3.64 -2.77
CA ALA A 23 2.37 -3.61 -3.76
C ALA A 23 2.62 -4.56 -4.93
N TYR A 24 1.62 -5.39 -5.21
CA TYR A 24 1.49 -6.16 -6.45
C TYR A 24 0.09 -5.94 -7.06
N PRO A 25 -0.03 -5.66 -8.36
CA PRO A 25 -1.32 -5.43 -9.00
C PRO A 25 -2.02 -6.73 -9.41
N ILE A 26 -3.24 -6.96 -8.91
CA ILE A 26 -4.16 -7.99 -9.41
C ILE A 26 -5.61 -7.49 -9.39
N THR A 27 -6.37 -7.76 -10.46
CA THR A 27 -7.76 -7.31 -10.54
C THR A 27 -8.65 -8.07 -9.55
N PRO A 28 -9.61 -7.40 -8.86
CA PRO A 28 -9.97 -5.98 -8.97
C PRO A 28 -9.18 -5.03 -8.04
N GLN A 29 -8.40 -5.55 -7.09
CA GLN A 29 -7.71 -4.79 -6.03
C GLN A 29 -6.67 -3.78 -6.53
N THR A 30 -6.23 -3.88 -7.79
CA THR A 30 -5.25 -2.96 -8.41
C THR A 30 -5.50 -1.48 -8.10
N ILE A 31 -6.76 -1.06 -8.00
CA ILE A 31 -7.15 0.33 -7.69
C ILE A 31 -6.57 0.79 -6.34
N ILE A 32 -6.47 -0.08 -5.33
CA ILE A 32 -5.92 0.26 -4.01
C ILE A 32 -4.46 0.70 -4.14
N VAL A 33 -3.65 -0.12 -4.81
CA VAL A 33 -2.20 0.13 -4.93
C VAL A 33 -1.89 1.27 -5.89
N GLU A 34 -2.68 1.44 -6.96
CA GLU A 34 -2.59 2.61 -7.84
C GLU A 34 -2.86 3.90 -7.07
N ARG A 35 -4.01 4.00 -6.37
CA ARG A 35 -4.35 5.17 -5.57
C ARG A 35 -3.37 5.46 -4.45
N TYR A 36 -2.86 4.43 -3.79
CA TYR A 36 -1.87 4.63 -2.74
C TYR A 36 -0.54 5.15 -3.30
N SER A 37 -0.10 4.65 -4.46
CA SER A 37 1.11 5.14 -5.13
C SER A 37 1.01 6.61 -5.52
N GLU A 38 -0.18 7.09 -5.90
CA GLU A 38 -0.44 8.53 -6.14
C GLU A 38 -0.18 9.35 -4.86
N TYR A 39 -0.65 8.88 -3.69
CA TYR A 39 -0.42 9.57 -2.43
C TYR A 39 1.07 9.64 -2.04
N VAL A 40 1.83 8.58 -2.34
CA VAL A 40 3.28 8.55 -2.13
C VAL A 40 3.96 9.55 -3.08
N ALA A 41 3.61 9.54 -4.37
CA ALA A 41 4.17 10.43 -5.38
C ALA A 41 3.88 11.92 -5.10
N ASP A 42 2.70 12.22 -4.56
CA ASP A 42 2.28 13.57 -4.17
C ASP A 42 2.86 14.02 -2.81
N GLY A 43 3.62 13.16 -2.12
CA GLY A 43 4.20 13.45 -0.81
C GLY A 43 3.16 13.61 0.30
N LEU A 44 1.99 12.98 0.14
CA LEU A 44 0.89 13.02 1.11
C LEU A 44 1.01 11.98 2.23
N VAL A 45 1.96 11.05 2.08
CA VAL A 45 2.39 10.00 3.02
C VAL A 45 3.91 9.89 2.93
N ASP A 46 4.56 9.34 3.94
CA ASP A 46 6.02 9.10 4.00
C ASP A 46 6.38 7.60 3.89
N SER A 47 5.47 6.78 3.35
CA SER A 47 5.65 5.35 3.16
C SER A 47 6.71 4.99 2.11
N GLU A 48 7.49 3.95 2.38
CA GLU A 48 8.26 3.25 1.37
C GLU A 48 7.35 2.35 0.53
N PHE A 49 7.13 2.71 -0.74
CA PHE A 49 6.31 1.94 -1.68
C PHE A 49 7.17 0.97 -2.49
N VAL A 50 7.01 -0.33 -2.23
CA VAL A 50 7.79 -1.39 -2.85
C VAL A 50 6.94 -2.12 -3.88
N ALA A 51 7.22 -1.89 -5.17
CA ALA A 51 6.63 -2.66 -6.25
C ALA A 51 7.31 -4.04 -6.32
N VAL A 52 6.65 -5.05 -5.75
CA VAL A 52 7.16 -6.43 -5.70
C VAL A 52 6.79 -7.20 -6.97
N GLU A 53 7.40 -8.36 -7.18
CA GLU A 53 7.21 -9.19 -8.37
C GLU A 53 6.04 -10.20 -8.29
N SER A 54 5.49 -10.44 -7.10
CA SER A 54 4.35 -11.35 -6.88
C SER A 54 3.64 -11.09 -5.54
N GLU A 55 2.46 -11.67 -5.34
CA GLU A 55 1.74 -11.62 -4.05
C GLU A 55 2.50 -12.36 -2.93
N HIS A 56 3.24 -13.41 -3.27
CA HIS A 56 4.09 -14.11 -2.30
C HIS A 56 5.21 -13.18 -1.79
N SER A 57 5.77 -12.39 -2.69
CA SER A 57 6.79 -11.40 -2.38
C SER A 57 6.21 -10.22 -1.63
N ALA A 58 4.97 -9.83 -1.91
CA ALA A 58 4.24 -8.81 -1.14
C ALA A 58 4.09 -9.23 0.32
N MET A 59 3.65 -10.47 0.55
CA MET A 59 3.52 -11.03 1.91
C MET A 59 4.89 -11.16 2.60
N SER A 60 5.90 -11.68 1.89
CA SER A 60 7.25 -11.84 2.44
C SER A 60 7.87 -10.50 2.84
N CYS A 61 7.71 -9.47 2.00
CA CYS A 61 8.15 -8.10 2.27
C CYS A 61 7.42 -7.51 3.49
N SER A 62 6.09 -7.66 3.54
CA SER A 62 5.26 -7.16 4.64
C SER A 62 5.62 -7.80 5.99
N VAL A 63 5.87 -9.12 6.00
CA VAL A 63 6.31 -9.85 7.20
C VAL A 63 7.70 -9.37 7.63
N GLY A 64 8.63 -9.19 6.68
CA GLY A 64 9.97 -8.68 6.96
C GLY A 64 9.95 -7.25 7.53
N ALA A 65 9.18 -6.36 6.92
CA ALA A 65 8.99 -4.99 7.40
C ALA A 65 8.39 -4.97 8.82
N SER A 66 7.35 -5.77 9.06
CA SER A 66 6.74 -5.91 10.39
C SER A 66 7.73 -6.44 11.43
N ALA A 67 8.53 -7.44 11.08
CA ALA A 67 9.57 -7.98 11.96
C ALA A 67 10.67 -6.95 12.29
N ALA A 68 10.90 -5.98 11.41
CA ALA A 68 11.81 -4.86 11.63
C ALA A 68 11.19 -3.70 12.42
N GLY A 69 9.90 -3.78 12.78
CA GLY A 69 9.19 -2.76 13.58
C GLY A 69 8.40 -1.73 12.77
N ALA A 70 8.36 -1.86 11.43
CA ALA A 70 7.57 -1.02 10.55
C ALA A 70 6.11 -1.50 10.50
N ARG A 71 5.15 -0.56 10.41
CA ARG A 71 3.77 -0.87 10.03
C ARG A 71 3.74 -1.15 8.52
N ALA A 72 3.46 -2.39 8.15
CA ALA A 72 3.30 -2.81 6.77
C ALA A 72 1.83 -2.77 6.32
N PHE A 73 1.62 -2.51 5.02
CA PHE A 73 0.35 -2.66 4.32
C PHE A 73 0.53 -3.36 2.97
#